data_AF-A0A2K3LUP7-F1
#
_entry.id   AF-A0A2K3LUP7-F1
#
_cell.length_a   1.000
_cell.length_b   1.000
_cell.length_c   1.000
_cell.angle_alpha   90.00
_cell.angle_beta   90.00
_cell.angle_gamma   90.00
#
_symmetry.space_group_name_H-M   'P 1'
#
loop_
_entity.id
_entity.type
_entity.pdbx_description
1 polymer ?
#
loop_
_entity_poly.entity_id
_entity_poly.type
_entity_poly.pdbx_seq_one_letter_code
_entity_poly.pdbx_strand_id
1 'polypeptide(L)'
;MGKVTTSSTPPLSQEASNFDEVYMQQSLLFDDSLKDLKNLRTQLYSAAEYFELSYTNDDQKQIVVETLKDYAIKALVNTVDHLGSVTFKVNDLLDDKVVEVSGAELRVSCIEQ
;
A
#
# COMPACT_ATOMS: atom_id res chain seq x y z
N MET A 1 15.97 -12.04 -58.59
CA MET A 1 15.11 -10.83 -58.53
C MET A 1 13.92 -11.16 -57.63
N GLY A 2 13.88 -10.59 -56.41
CA GLY A 2 12.73 -10.51 -55.46
C GLY A 2 12.17 -11.83 -54.89
N LYS A 3 11.73 -11.95 -53.62
CA LYS A 3 11.61 -11.02 -52.48
C LYS A 3 11.58 -11.92 -51.23
N VAL A 4 12.42 -11.66 -50.23
CA VAL A 4 12.32 -12.28 -48.91
C VAL A 4 11.26 -11.51 -48.13
N THR A 5 10.15 -12.16 -47.80
CA THR A 5 9.10 -11.61 -46.95
C THR A 5 9.56 -11.76 -45.49
N THR A 6 10.00 -10.66 -44.88
CA THR A 6 10.30 -10.60 -43.45
C THR A 6 9.00 -10.66 -42.66
N SER A 7 8.76 -11.76 -41.94
CA SER A 7 7.70 -11.86 -40.94
C SER A 7 8.12 -11.06 -39.70
N SER A 8 7.48 -9.92 -39.49
CA SER A 8 7.61 -9.14 -38.25
C SER A 8 6.90 -9.89 -37.11
N THR A 9 7.66 -10.46 -36.19
CA THR A 9 7.16 -10.90 -34.88
C THR A 9 6.68 -9.67 -34.09
N PRO A 10 5.52 -9.72 -33.41
CA PRO A 10 5.07 -8.64 -32.54
C PRO A 10 5.96 -8.56 -31.28
N PRO A 11 6.06 -7.39 -30.63
CA PRO A 11 6.87 -7.19 -29.43
C PRO A 11 6.16 -7.74 -28.18
N LEU A 12 5.87 -9.05 -28.13
CA LEU A 12 5.19 -9.68 -27.00
C LEU A 12 6.06 -9.78 -25.74
N SER A 13 7.38 -9.70 -25.87
CA SER A 13 8.34 -9.94 -24.78
C SER A 13 8.71 -8.69 -23.97
N GLN A 14 8.58 -7.49 -24.54
CA GLN A 14 8.99 -6.25 -23.87
C GLN A 14 7.91 -5.70 -22.93
N GLU A 15 6.63 -5.95 -23.26
CA GLU A 15 5.48 -5.54 -22.46
C GLU A 15 5.34 -6.38 -21.18
N ALA A 16 5.56 -7.70 -21.29
CA ALA A 16 5.56 -8.61 -20.13
C ALA A 16 6.72 -8.33 -19.16
N SER A 17 7.90 -7.95 -19.68
CA SER A 17 9.06 -7.55 -18.86
C SER A 17 8.81 -6.26 -18.07
N ASN A 18 8.02 -5.33 -18.62
CA ASN A 18 7.73 -4.05 -17.97
C ASN A 18 6.64 -4.21 -16.90
N PHE A 19 5.64 -5.06 -17.18
CA PHE A 19 4.57 -5.38 -16.23
C PHE A 19 5.10 -5.97 -14.92
N ASP A 20 6.05 -6.90 -14.99
CA ASP A 20 6.67 -7.54 -13.81
C ASP A 20 7.44 -6.53 -12.94
N GLU A 21 8.14 -5.57 -13.56
CA GLU A 21 8.89 -4.51 -12.87
C GLU A 21 7.96 -3.54 -12.12
N VAL A 22 6.85 -3.13 -12.76
CA VAL A 22 5.84 -2.25 -12.13
C VAL A 22 5.18 -2.94 -10.94
N TYR A 23 4.82 -4.21 -11.07
CA TYR A 23 4.22 -4.99 -9.99
C TYR A 23 5.17 -5.15 -8.80
N MET A 24 6.44 -5.48 -9.05
CA MET A 24 7.47 -5.56 -8.01
C MET A 24 7.61 -4.24 -7.25
N GLN A 25 7.58 -3.11 -7.97
CA GLN A 25 7.65 -1.79 -7.36
C GLN A 25 6.42 -1.46 -6.51
N GLN A 26 5.21 -1.78 -6.96
CA GLN A 26 3.98 -1.60 -6.17
C GLN A 26 4.01 -2.46 -4.90
N SER A 27 4.48 -3.70 -4.97
CA SER A 27 4.62 -4.58 -3.80
C SER A 27 5.57 -3.98 -2.75
N LEU A 28 6.72 -3.45 -3.17
CA LEU A 28 7.67 -2.78 -2.27
C LEU A 28 7.04 -1.54 -1.60
N LEU A 29 6.33 -0.73 -2.38
CA LEU A 29 5.63 0.45 -1.86
C LEU A 29 4.49 0.09 -0.90
N PHE A 30 3.85 -1.05 -1.08
CA PHE A 30 2.85 -1.58 -0.16
C PHE A 30 3.48 -2.01 1.16
N ASP A 31 4.58 -2.77 1.10
CA ASP A 31 5.33 -3.20 2.27
C ASP A 31 5.84 -2.03 3.11
N ASP A 32 6.35 -0.98 2.45
CA ASP A 32 6.76 0.25 3.12
C ASP A 32 5.59 0.92 3.86
N SER A 33 4.40 0.97 3.25
CA SER A 33 3.22 1.51 3.93
C SER A 33 2.77 0.69 5.14
N LEU A 34 2.88 -0.64 5.08
CA LEU A 34 2.62 -1.49 6.24
C LEU A 34 3.64 -1.26 7.36
N LYS A 35 4.91 -1.04 6.99
CA LYS A 35 5.97 -0.73 7.94
C LYS A 35 5.74 0.64 8.59
N ASP A 36 5.34 1.65 7.83
CA ASP A 36 4.99 2.96 8.37
C ASP A 36 3.80 2.90 9.31
N LEU A 37 2.75 2.13 8.97
CA LEU A 37 1.60 1.93 9.85
C LEU A 37 2.01 1.22 11.17
N LYS A 38 2.90 0.23 11.10
CA LYS A 38 3.46 -0.44 12.30
C LYS A 38 4.28 0.53 13.15
N ASN A 39 5.05 1.41 12.53
CA ASN A 39 5.84 2.43 13.21
C ASN A 39 4.94 3.46 13.90
N LEU A 40 3.90 3.94 13.20
CA LEU A 40 2.90 4.83 13.76
C LEU A 40 2.29 4.24 15.03
N ARG A 41 1.84 2.98 14.97
CA ARG A 41 1.32 2.28 16.15
C ARG A 41 2.28 2.35 17.34
N THR A 42 3.57 2.06 17.13
CA THR A 42 4.57 2.12 18.20
C THR A 42 4.70 3.53 18.76
N GLN A 43 4.73 4.55 17.90
CA GLN A 43 4.81 5.96 18.33
C GLN A 43 3.59 6.36 19.15
N LEU A 44 2.39 5.92 18.76
CA LEU A 44 1.16 6.22 19.49
C LEU A 44 1.16 5.61 20.90
N TYR A 45 1.66 4.39 21.06
CA TYR A 45 1.82 3.78 22.39
C TYR A 45 2.83 4.54 23.25
N SER A 46 3.99 4.91 22.70
CA SER A 46 4.98 5.69 23.43
C SER A 46 4.46 7.07 23.82
N ALA A 47 3.68 7.73 22.96
CA ALA A 47 3.04 8.99 23.29
C ALA A 47 1.98 8.82 24.39
N ALA A 48 1.18 7.76 24.35
CA ALA A 48 0.20 7.46 25.39
C ALA A 48 0.85 7.26 26.76
N GLU A 49 1.93 6.45 26.82
CA GLU A 49 2.72 6.25 28.04
C GLU A 49 3.32 7.56 28.56
N TYR A 50 3.85 8.39 27.65
CA TYR A 50 4.37 9.71 28.00
C TYR A 50 3.28 10.61 28.61
N PHE A 51 2.09 10.68 28.01
CA PHE A 51 1.00 11.49 28.53
C PHE A 51 0.48 10.98 29.87
N GLU A 52 0.45 9.66 30.09
CA GLU A 52 0.09 9.07 31.38
C GLU A 52 1.09 9.47 32.48
N LEU A 53 2.39 9.33 32.19
CA LEU A 53 3.46 9.69 33.12
C LEU A 53 3.47 11.19 33.42
N SER A 54 3.32 12.03 32.39
CA SER A 54 3.26 13.48 32.51
C SER A 54 2.03 13.92 33.29
N TYR A 55 0.86 13.35 33.00
CA TYR A 55 -0.37 13.65 33.74
C TYR A 55 -0.30 13.19 35.19
N THR A 56 0.48 12.17 35.52
CA THR A 56 0.66 11.73 36.92
C THR A 56 1.63 12.65 37.68
N ASN A 57 2.75 13.04 37.07
CA ASN A 57 3.87 13.66 37.77
C ASN A 57 3.97 15.20 37.65
N ASP A 58 3.34 15.81 36.65
CA ASP A 58 3.46 17.27 36.41
C ASP A 58 2.37 18.06 37.12
N ASP A 59 2.67 19.18 37.77
CA ASP A 59 1.66 20.03 38.42
C ASP A 59 0.77 20.77 37.40
N GLN A 60 1.23 20.94 36.15
CA GLN A 60 0.54 21.63 35.07
C GLN A 60 -0.50 20.75 34.35
N LYS A 61 -1.38 20.08 35.09
CA LYS A 61 -2.35 19.10 34.55
C LYS A 61 -3.19 19.61 33.37
N GLN A 62 -3.62 20.87 33.40
CA GLN A 62 -4.44 21.45 32.32
C GLN A 62 -3.68 21.53 31.00
N ILE A 63 -2.41 21.95 31.04
CA ILE A 63 -1.56 22.03 29.85
C ILE A 63 -1.35 20.62 29.26
N VAL A 64 -1.13 19.62 30.13
CA VAL A 64 -1.00 18.21 29.70
C VAL A 64 -2.27 17.72 29.03
N VAL A 65 -3.45 18.01 29.59
CA VAL A 65 -4.75 17.60 29.03
C VAL A 65 -5.04 18.28 27.69
N GLU A 66 -4.77 19.58 27.56
CA GLU A 66 -4.95 20.31 26.30
C GLU A 66 -4.03 19.74 25.21
N THR A 67 -2.75 19.53 25.54
CA THR A 67 -1.77 18.94 24.61
C THR A 67 -2.16 17.52 24.19
N LEU A 68 -2.65 16.70 25.13
CA LEU A 68 -3.13 15.35 24.85
C LEU A 68 -4.34 15.36 23.91
N LYS A 69 -5.30 16.27 24.09
CA LYS A 69 -6.46 16.39 23.19
C LYS A 69 -6.03 16.71 21.76
N ASP A 70 -5.16 17.69 21.59
CA ASP A 70 -4.60 18.07 20.29
C ASP A 70 -3.84 16.90 19.64
N TYR A 71 -3.04 16.19 20.42
CA TYR A 71 -2.33 15.01 19.95
C TYR A 71 -3.28 13.89 19.55
N ALA A 72 -4.29 13.59 20.35
CA ALA A 72 -5.25 12.52 20.07
C ALA A 72 -6.02 12.76 18.76
N ILE A 73 -6.41 14.01 18.48
CA ILE A 73 -7.04 14.37 17.21
C ILE A 73 -6.09 14.11 16.04
N LYS A 74 -4.84 14.58 16.13
CA LYS A 74 -3.83 14.38 15.08
C LYS A 74 -3.49 12.91 14.88
N ALA A 75 -3.34 12.16 15.97
CA ALA A 75 -3.10 10.72 15.95
C ALA A 75 -4.22 9.96 15.23
N LEU A 76 -5.48 10.32 15.50
CA LEU A 76 -6.64 9.72 14.84
C LEU A 76 -6.63 10.02 13.34
N VAL A 77 -6.48 11.29 12.96
CA VAL A 77 -6.45 11.71 11.56
C VAL A 77 -5.31 11.02 10.80
N ASN A 78 -4.11 11.00 11.35
CA ASN A 78 -2.95 10.34 10.74
C ASN A 78 -3.19 8.83 10.59
N THR A 79 -3.76 8.17 11.61
CA THR A 79 -4.05 6.73 11.52
C THR A 79 -5.06 6.42 10.42
N VAL A 80 -6.14 7.21 10.33
CA VAL A 80 -7.16 7.06 9.28
C VAL A 80 -6.56 7.30 7.89
N ASP A 81 -5.72 8.32 7.72
CA ASP A 81 -5.04 8.61 6.47
C ASP A 81 -4.13 7.45 6.02
N HIS A 82 -3.28 6.94 6.91
CA HIS A 82 -2.42 5.79 6.62
C HIS A 82 -3.22 4.52 6.28
N LEU A 83 -4.32 4.24 7.00
CA LEU A 83 -5.20 3.13 6.69
C LEU A 83 -5.88 3.29 5.33
N GLY A 84 -6.29 4.51 4.97
CA GLY A 84 -6.84 4.83 3.65
C GLY A 84 -5.84 4.54 2.54
N SER A 85 -4.59 4.98 2.70
CA SER A 85 -3.50 4.73 1.74
C SER A 85 -3.20 3.24 1.56
N VAL A 86 -3.12 2.49 2.68
CA VAL A 86 -2.92 1.03 2.65
C VAL A 86 -4.08 0.34 1.94
N THR A 87 -5.32 0.72 2.24
CA THR A 87 -6.52 0.12 1.63
C THR A 87 -6.56 0.40 0.13
N PHE A 88 -6.25 1.62 -0.29
CA PHE A 88 -6.17 1.99 -1.70
C PHE A 88 -5.16 1.11 -2.46
N LYS A 89 -3.96 0.92 -1.91
CA LYS A 89 -2.93 0.06 -2.51
C LYS A 89 -3.34 -1.41 -2.60
N VAL A 90 -4.03 -1.93 -1.57
CA VAL A 90 -4.55 -3.31 -1.62
C VAL A 90 -5.59 -3.47 -2.72
N ASN A 91 -6.46 -2.48 -2.89
CA ASN A 91 -7.48 -2.54 -3.93
C ASN A 91 -6.87 -2.51 -5.34
N ASP A 92 -5.87 -1.66 -5.56
CA ASP A 92 -5.11 -1.59 -6.83
C ASP A 92 -4.47 -2.95 -7.18
N LEU A 93 -3.76 -3.55 -6.22
CA LEU A 93 -3.17 -4.89 -6.39
C LEU A 93 -4.22 -5.99 -6.63
N LEU A 94 -5.40 -5.87 -6.00
CA LEU A 94 -6.49 -6.82 -6.19
C LEU A 94 -7.10 -6.71 -7.58
N ASP A 95 -7.36 -5.49 -8.06
CA ASP A 95 -7.91 -5.23 -9.39
C ASP A 95 -7.02 -5.85 -10.48
N ASP A 96 -5.70 -5.72 -10.36
CA ASP A 96 -4.73 -6.36 -11.26
C ASP A 96 -4.85 -7.89 -11.24
N LYS A 97 -4.99 -8.49 -10.06
CA LYS A 97 -5.13 -9.95 -9.93
C LYS A 97 -6.46 -10.45 -10.47
N VAL A 98 -7.54 -9.68 -10.36
CA VAL A 98 -8.83 -10.01 -10.97
C VAL A 98 -8.72 -10.06 -12.50
N VAL A 99 -8.00 -9.11 -13.10
CA VAL A 99 -7.74 -9.10 -14.55
C VAL A 99 -6.89 -10.31 -14.97
N GLU A 100 -5.84 -10.61 -14.21
CA GLU A 100 -4.94 -11.76 -14.46
C GLU A 100 -5.71 -13.09 -14.45
N VAL A 101 -6.54 -13.32 -13.41
CA VAL A 101 -7.36 -14.52 -13.25
C VAL A 101 -8.37 -14.64 -14.38
N SER A 102 -9.09 -13.56 -14.71
CA SER A 102 -10.07 -13.55 -15.80
C SER A 102 -9.43 -13.90 -17.14
N GLY A 103 -8.22 -13.39 -17.40
CA GLY A 103 -7.45 -13.73 -18.58
C GLY A 103 -7.01 -15.20 -18.61
N ALA A 104 -6.64 -15.76 -17.47
CA ALA A 104 -6.30 -17.18 -17.36
C ALA A 104 -7.51 -18.08 -17.58
N GLU A 105 -8.66 -17.77 -16.98
CA GLU A 105 -9.93 -18.48 -17.17
C GLU A 105 -10.35 -18.52 -18.64
N LEU A 106 -10.24 -17.39 -19.35
CA LEU A 106 -10.53 -17.33 -20.79
C LEU A 106 -9.62 -18.28 -21.59
N ARG A 107 -8.32 -18.31 -21.28
CA ARG A 107 -7.38 -19.22 -21.96
C ARG A 107 -7.71 -20.69 -21.71
N VAL A 108 -8.08 -21.05 -20.48
CA VAL A 108 -8.51 -22.41 -20.13
C VAL A 108 -9.78 -22.77 -20.91
N SER A 109 -10.78 -21.88 -20.92
CA SER A 109 -12.04 -22.09 -21.64
C SER A 109 -11.82 -22.33 -23.14
N CYS A 110 -10.85 -21.65 -23.77
CA CYS A 110 -10.50 -21.88 -25.18
C CYS A 110 -9.83 -23.24 -25.44
N ILE A 111 -9.16 -23.83 -24.45
CA ILE A 111 -8.52 -25.17 -24.58
C ILE A 111 -9.56 -26.29 -24.45
N GLU A 112 -10.63 -26.04 -23.68
CA GLU A 112 -11.70 -27.00 -23.45
C GLU A 112 -12.75 -27.07 -24.59
N GLN A 113 -12.68 -26.17 -25.56
CA GLN A 113 -13.55 -26.11 -26.76
C GLN A 113 -13.02 -26.96 -27.92
#